data_AF-A0A5E4DBB8-F1
#
_entry.id   AF-A0A5E4DBB8-F1
#
_cell.length_a   1.000
_cell.length_b   1.000
_cell.length_c   1.000
_cell.angle_alpha   90.00
_cell.angle_beta   90.00
_cell.angle_gamma   90.00
#
_symmetry.space_group_name_H-M   'P 1'
#
loop_
_entity.id
_entity.type
_entity.pdbx_description
1 polymer ?
#
loop_
_entity_poly.entity_id
_entity_poly.type
_entity_poly.pdbx_seq_one_letter_code
_entity_poly.pdbx_strand_id
1 'polypeptide(L)'
;QCALAALCDVRRFLSEEGGHVAVFDATNTTRERRATIFNFGEQNGYKTFFVESICVDPEVIAANIVQVKLGSPDYVNRDSDEATEDFMRRIECYENSYESLDEDLD
;
A
#
# COMPACT_ATOMS: atom_id res chain seq x y z
N GLN A 1 -13.17 -2.97 -5.37
CA GLN A 1 -13.14 -4.01 -6.43
C GLN A 1 -11.72 -4.44 -6.79
N CYS A 2 -10.75 -3.53 -6.97
CA CYS A 2 -9.36 -3.89 -7.35
C CYS A 2 -8.63 -4.79 -6.35
N ALA A 3 -8.77 -4.57 -5.04
CA ALA A 3 -8.06 -5.37 -4.02
C ALA A 3 -8.41 -6.87 -4.06
N LEU A 4 -9.69 -7.22 -4.28
CA LEU A 4 -10.12 -8.62 -4.36
C LEU A 4 -9.59 -9.30 -5.63
N ALA A 5 -9.56 -8.59 -6.75
CA ALA A 5 -8.99 -9.10 -8.00
C ALA A 5 -7.50 -9.40 -7.83
N ALA A 6 -6.75 -8.48 -7.22
CA ALA A 6 -5.33 -8.69 -6.95
C ALA A 6 -5.08 -9.85 -5.95
N LEU A 7 -5.94 -10.06 -4.95
CA LEU A 7 -5.85 -11.23 -4.08
C LEU A 7 -6.11 -12.54 -4.83
N CYS A 8 -7.03 -12.57 -5.80
CA CYS A 8 -7.20 -13.74 -6.67
C CYS A 8 -5.93 -14.06 -7.46
N ASP A 9 -5.25 -13.03 -7.98
CA ASP A 9 -3.99 -13.20 -8.71
C ASP A 9 -2.87 -13.69 -7.78
N VAL A 10 -2.79 -13.18 -6.55
CA VAL A 10 -1.88 -13.67 -5.51
C VAL A 10 -2.09 -15.16 -5.24
N ARG A 11 -3.35 -15.60 -5.08
CA ARG A 11 -3.68 -17.02 -4.88
C ARG A 11 -3.17 -17.87 -6.04
N ARG A 12 -3.46 -17.44 -7.27
CA ARG A 12 -3.06 -18.18 -8.48
C ARG A 12 -1.54 -18.30 -8.55
N PHE A 13 -0.82 -17.22 -8.29
CA PHE A 13 0.64 -17.19 -8.31
C PHE A 13 1.24 -18.16 -7.26
N LEU A 14 0.75 -18.11 -6.02
CA LEU A 14 1.30 -18.91 -4.91
C LEU A 14 0.91 -20.40 -4.97
N SER A 15 -0.27 -20.73 -5.51
CA SER A 15 -0.78 -22.10 -5.51
C SER A 15 -0.61 -22.85 -6.83
N GLU A 16 -0.63 -22.16 -7.96
CA GLU A 16 -0.68 -22.80 -9.29
C GLU A 16 0.58 -22.55 -10.10
N GLU A 17 1.19 -21.37 -9.98
CA GLU A 17 2.35 -20.96 -10.80
C GLU A 17 3.72 -21.27 -10.15
N GLY A 18 3.73 -21.83 -8.94
CA GLY A 18 4.95 -22.15 -8.19
C GLY A 18 5.64 -20.92 -7.57
N GLY A 19 4.91 -19.82 -7.43
CA GLY A 19 5.35 -18.64 -6.69
C GLY A 19 5.52 -18.94 -5.20
N HIS A 20 6.56 -18.39 -4.58
CA HIS A 20 6.85 -18.62 -3.16
C HIS A 20 6.51 -17.43 -2.26
N VAL A 21 6.62 -16.21 -2.80
CA VAL A 21 6.39 -14.96 -2.08
C VAL A 21 5.67 -14.00 -3.02
N ALA A 22 4.54 -13.44 -2.55
CA ALA A 22 3.80 -12.40 -3.26
C ALA A 22 3.88 -11.10 -2.45
N VAL A 23 4.18 -9.99 -3.14
CA VAL A 23 4.19 -8.65 -2.53
C VAL A 23 2.90 -7.94 -2.91
N PHE A 24 2.07 -7.65 -1.91
CA PHE A 24 0.81 -6.96 -2.10
C PHE A 24 0.96 -5.46 -1.80
N ASP A 25 1.36 -4.69 -2.82
CA ASP A 25 1.57 -3.25 -2.71
C ASP A 25 0.24 -2.48 -2.75
N ALA A 26 -0.18 -2.00 -1.59
CA ALA A 26 -1.31 -1.10 -1.41
C ALA A 26 -1.15 -0.34 -0.09
N THR A 27 -1.90 0.74 0.09
CA THR A 27 -1.79 1.58 1.31
C THR A 27 -2.11 0.79 2.59
N ASN A 28 -3.12 -0.09 2.57
CA ASN A 28 -3.48 -0.99 3.68
C ASN A 28 -3.48 -0.33 5.08
N THR A 29 -3.92 0.94 5.12
CA THR A 29 -3.81 1.83 6.28
C THR A 29 -4.81 1.54 7.39
N THR A 30 -5.82 0.70 7.16
CA THR A 30 -6.85 0.34 8.14
C THR A 30 -6.72 -1.11 8.60
N ARG A 31 -7.02 -1.35 9.86
CA ARG A 31 -7.02 -2.69 10.48
C ARG A 31 -8.01 -3.63 9.81
N GLU A 32 -9.20 -3.15 9.46
CA GLU A 32 -10.20 -3.95 8.74
C GLU A 32 -9.64 -4.50 7.42
N ARG A 33 -8.87 -3.68 6.68
CA ARG A 33 -8.25 -4.12 5.43
C ARG A 33 -7.17 -5.15 5.68
N ARG A 34 -6.31 -4.95 6.70
CA ARG A 34 -5.26 -5.90 7.07
C ARG A 34 -5.83 -7.23 7.56
N ALA A 35 -6.87 -7.20 8.39
CA ALA A 35 -7.59 -8.39 8.84
C ALA A 35 -8.18 -9.19 7.65
N THR A 36 -8.68 -8.51 6.62
CA THR A 36 -9.14 -9.17 5.38
C THR A 36 -7.99 -9.91 4.68
N ILE A 37 -6.82 -9.29 4.58
CA ILE A 37 -5.63 -9.88 3.95
C ILE A 37 -5.09 -11.05 4.79
N PHE A 38 -5.02 -10.88 6.11
CA PHE A 38 -4.59 -11.91 7.04
C PHE A 38 -5.50 -13.14 6.97
N ASN A 39 -6.82 -12.94 7.03
CA ASN A 39 -7.80 -14.02 6.90
C ASN A 39 -7.69 -14.73 5.55
N PHE A 40 -7.44 -13.99 4.46
CA PHE A 40 -7.19 -14.58 3.16
C PHE A 40 -5.93 -15.46 3.16
N GLY A 41 -4.84 -15.01 3.80
CA GLY A 41 -3.63 -15.82 3.97
C GLY A 41 -3.91 -17.12 4.73
N GLU A 42 -4.54 -17.02 5.91
CA GLU A 42 -4.90 -18.17 6.75
C GLU A 42 -5.78 -19.19 6.00
N GLN A 43 -6.81 -18.73 5.30
CA GLN A 43 -7.73 -19.59 4.55
C GLN A 43 -7.04 -20.37 3.41
N ASN A 44 -5.94 -19.85 2.88
CA ASN A 44 -5.18 -20.50 1.80
C ASN A 44 -3.89 -21.16 2.31
N GLY A 45 -3.62 -21.14 3.61
CA GLY A 45 -2.42 -21.72 4.22
C GLY A 45 -1.13 -20.93 3.95
N TYR A 46 -1.23 -19.63 3.67
CA TYR A 46 -0.10 -18.75 3.43
C TYR A 46 0.32 -18.04 4.72
N LYS A 47 1.63 -17.88 4.91
CA LYS A 47 2.16 -17.00 5.96
C LYS A 47 2.04 -15.55 5.50
N THR A 48 1.47 -14.71 6.35
CA THR A 48 1.34 -13.27 6.10
C THR A 48 2.40 -12.51 6.90
N PHE A 49 3.06 -11.54 6.28
CA PHE A 49 4.02 -10.64 6.93
C PHE A 49 3.76 -9.21 6.46
N PHE A 50 3.51 -8.31 7.39
CA PHE A 50 3.25 -6.90 7.09
C PHE A 50 4.55 -6.09 7.16
N VAL A 51 4.72 -5.17 6.22
CA VAL A 51 5.81 -4.20 6.20
C VAL A 51 5.21 -2.81 6.17
N GLU A 52 5.40 -2.05 7.24
CA GLU A 52 4.96 -0.67 7.34
C GLU A 52 6.15 0.27 7.20
N SER A 53 6.04 1.24 6.29
CA SER A 53 7.05 2.27 6.07
C SER A 53 6.53 3.61 6.60
N ILE A 54 6.90 3.94 7.83
CA ILE A 54 6.55 5.22 8.46
C ILE A 54 7.59 6.27 8.05
N CYS A 55 7.15 7.33 7.37
CA CYS A 55 7.96 8.50 7.05
C CYS A 55 7.24 9.75 7.54
N VAL A 56 7.86 10.47 8.48
CA VAL A 56 7.34 11.72 9.05
C VAL A 56 8.22 12.93 8.69
N ASP A 57 9.31 12.69 7.94
CA ASP A 57 10.23 13.75 7.54
C ASP A 57 9.70 14.45 6.28
N PRO A 58 9.32 15.73 6.37
CA PRO A 58 8.75 16.47 5.25
C PRO A 58 9.74 16.63 4.08
N GLU A 59 11.05 16.66 4.33
CA GLU A 59 12.05 16.76 3.26
C GLU A 59 12.14 15.46 2.46
N VAL A 60 12.07 14.31 3.15
CA VAL A 60 12.06 12.98 2.51
C VAL A 60 10.76 12.76 1.74
N ILE A 61 9.62 13.19 2.30
CA ILE A 61 8.31 13.14 1.62
C ILE A 61 8.36 13.97 0.33
N ALA A 62 8.84 15.22 0.41
CA ALA A 62 8.95 16.10 -0.76
C ALA A 62 9.89 15.51 -1.83
N ALA A 63 11.05 14.97 -1.42
CA ALA A 63 11.98 14.32 -2.33
C ALA A 63 11.35 13.09 -3.03
N ASN A 64 10.61 12.26 -2.30
CA ASN A 64 9.92 11.10 -2.85
C ASN A 64 8.84 11.49 -3.86
N ILE A 65 8.11 12.58 -3.61
CA ILE A 65 7.10 13.12 -4.55
C ILE A 65 7.78 13.54 -5.86
N VAL A 66 8.84 14.36 -5.78
CA VAL A 66 9.56 14.83 -6.97
C VAL A 66 10.17 13.67 -7.75
N GLN A 67 10.79 12.72 -7.06
CA GLN A 67 11.57 11.67 -7.70
C GLN A 67 10.71 10.54 -8.29
N VAL A 68 9.63 10.14 -7.60
CA VAL A 68 8.84 8.96 -7.97
C VAL A 68 7.51 9.33 -8.62
N LYS A 69 6.94 10.50 -8.29
CA LYS A 69 5.59 10.86 -8.78
C LYS A 69 5.61 11.73 -10.03
N LEU A 70 6.58 12.62 -10.24
CA LEU A 70 6.69 13.36 -11.50
C LEU A 70 7.02 12.45 -12.70
N GLY A 71 7.64 11.30 -12.45
CA GLY A 71 7.86 10.25 -13.46
C GLY A 71 6.73 9.21 -13.56
N SER A 72 5.73 9.25 -12.67
CA SER A 72 4.60 8.31 -12.67
C SER A 72 3.56 8.70 -13.73
N PRO A 73 2.93 7.74 -14.43
CA PRO A 73 1.81 8.01 -15.34
C PRO A 73 0.66 8.81 -14.69
N ASP A 74 0.55 8.79 -13.35
CA ASP A 74 -0.47 9.55 -12.61
C ASP A 74 -0.31 11.09 -12.72
N TYR A 75 0.91 11.60 -12.99
CA TYR A 75 1.21 13.04 -13.00
C TYR A 75 1.95 13.53 -14.27
N VAL A 76 2.01 12.71 -15.33
CA VAL A 76 2.72 13.01 -16.60
C VAL A 76 2.35 14.36 -17.24
N ASN A 77 1.17 14.92 -16.95
CA ASN A 77 0.70 16.19 -17.51
C ASN A 77 0.34 17.26 -16.45
N ARG A 78 0.79 17.13 -15.20
CA ARG A 78 0.55 18.13 -14.15
C ARG A 78 1.82 18.92 -13.83
N ASP A 79 1.64 20.19 -13.46
CA ASP A 79 2.73 21.00 -12.92
C ASP A 79 3.25 20.38 -11.61
N SER A 80 4.55 20.50 -11.36
CA SER A 80 5.20 19.94 -10.18
C SER A 80 4.65 20.48 -8.86
N ASP A 81 4.23 21.74 -8.85
CA ASP A 81 3.62 22.38 -7.69
C ASP A 81 2.22 21.82 -7.43
N GLU A 82 1.39 21.67 -8.47
CA GLU A 82 0.05 21.07 -8.36
C GLU A 82 0.10 19.59 -7.94
N ALA A 83 1.08 18.83 -8.45
CA ALA A 83 1.30 17.45 -8.08
C ALA A 83 1.68 17.31 -6.60
N THR A 84 2.53 18.21 -6.10
CA THR A 84 2.95 18.24 -4.69
C THR A 84 1.76 18.57 -3.79
N GLU A 85 0.96 19.57 -4.15
CA GLU A 85 -0.22 19.97 -3.36
C GLU A 85 -1.30 18.87 -3.30
N ASP A 86 -1.56 18.20 -4.43
CA ASP A 86 -2.49 17.06 -4.51
C ASP A 86 -2.00 15.90 -3.65
N PHE A 87 -0.70 15.63 -3.65
CA PHE A 87 -0.11 14.56 -2.85
C PHE A 87 -0.16 14.87 -1.34
N MET A 88 0.15 16.11 -0.94
CA MET A 88 0.02 16.54 0.45
C MET A 88 -1.42 16.41 0.95
N ARG A 89 -2.41 16.82 0.15
CA ARG A 89 -3.84 16.62 0.46
C ARG A 89 -4.19 15.13 0.59
N ARG A 90 -3.62 14.27 -0.23
CA ARG A 90 -3.82 12.82 -0.10
C ARG A 90 -3.21 12.28 1.20
N ILE A 91 -2.02 12.72 1.58
CA ILE A 91 -1.40 12.35 2.87
C ILE A 91 -2.33 12.74 4.02
N GLU A 92 -2.82 13.97 4.07
CA GLU A 92 -3.77 14.44 5.10
C GLU A 92 -5.06 13.60 5.14
N CYS A 93 -5.60 13.20 3.98
CA CYS A 93 -6.76 12.30 3.94
C CYS A 93 -6.45 10.93 4.58
N TYR A 94 -5.25 10.39 4.37
CA TYR A 94 -4.86 9.11 4.94
C TYR A 94 -4.56 9.21 6.44
N GLU A 95 -3.94 10.30 6.91
CA GLU A 95 -3.66 10.52 8.34
C GLU A 95 -4.92 10.40 9.21
N ASN A 96 -6.06 10.90 8.74
CA ASN A 96 -7.33 10.84 9.48
C ASN A 96 -7.90 9.43 9.68
N SER A 97 -7.45 8.45 8.89
CA SER A 97 -7.96 7.07 8.91
C SER A 97 -6.85 6.03 9.07
N TYR A 98 -5.63 6.49 9.32
CA TYR A 98 -4.46 5.64 9.46
C TYR A 98 -4.42 5.01 10.84
N GLU A 99 -4.39 3.68 10.85
CA GLU A 99 -4.18 2.86 12.03
C GLU A 99 -2.85 2.14 11.85
N SER A 100 -1.82 2.55 12.59
CA SER A 100 -0.50 1.91 12.53
C SER A 100 -0.57 0.43 12.88
N LEU A 101 0.42 -0.34 12.44
CA LEU A 101 0.59 -1.71 12.90
C LEU A 101 0.81 -1.75 14.42
N ASP A 102 0.27 -2.79 15.03
CA ASP A 102 0.29 -3.02 16.48
C ASP A 102 0.56 -4.51 16.74
N GLU A 103 1.60 -4.82 17.51
CA GLU A 103 2.07 -6.21 17.72
C GLU A 103 1.04 -7.12 18.40
N ASP A 104 0.08 -6.54 19.14
CA ASP A 104 -0.95 -7.30 19.84
C ASP A 104 -2.23 -7.48 18.99
N LEU A 105 -2.42 -6.64 17.96
CA LEU A 105 -3.68 -6.52 17.21
C LEU A 105 -3.58 -6.87 15.72
N ASP A 106 -2.37 -6.87 15.13
CA ASP A 106 -2.11 -7.06 13.69
C ASP A 106 -1.06 -8.14 13.37
#